data_AF-A0A4V3AMX8-F1
#
_entry.id   AF-A0A4V3AMX8-F1
#
_cell.length_a   1.000
_cell.length_b   1.000
_cell.length_c   1.000
_cell.angle_alpha   90.00
_cell.angle_beta   90.00
_cell.angle_gamma   90.00
#
_symmetry.space_group_name_H-M   'P 1'
#
loop_
_entity.id
_entity.type
_entity.pdbx_description
1 polymer ?
#
loop_
_entity_poly.entity_id
_entity_poly.type
_entity_poly.pdbx_seq_one_letter_code
_entity_poly.pdbx_strand_id
1 'polypeptide(L)'
;MRHVPSPSRIAIVAMIAIVVLGTTGCRWFSKTNEMYAQSPESRPLEVPPDLDRPGTSGAMALPPAASATRSEMAPAPSAQPNGFAVAGSRDEVFNRVGEVLAGVQGLTIVNRAQILGTFDVDYGDAKFLVRITPTDTGAYVAAVDPRGLPAAGEPPIQLIETLRAALAN
;
A
#
# COMPACT_ATOMS: atom_id res chain seq x y z
N MET A 1 90.83 2.54 7.77
CA MET A 1 90.95 1.08 7.57
C MET A 1 90.09 0.70 6.38
N ARG A 2 90.72 0.30 5.26
CA ARG A 2 90.03 -0.12 4.03
C ARG A 2 89.24 -1.38 4.31
N HIS A 3 87.90 -1.29 4.33
CA HIS A 3 87.03 -2.46 4.40
C HIS A 3 87.11 -3.19 3.06
N VAL A 4 87.73 -4.37 3.05
CA VAL A 4 87.63 -5.30 1.93
C VAL A 4 86.24 -5.92 2.00
N PRO A 5 85.33 -5.65 1.04
CA PRO A 5 83.98 -6.18 1.10
C PRO A 5 84.01 -7.71 0.91
N SER A 6 83.21 -8.42 1.72
CA SER A 6 83.17 -9.88 1.69
C SER A 6 82.64 -10.40 0.34
N PRO A 7 83.14 -11.54 -0.16
CA PRO A 7 82.77 -12.07 -1.48
C PRO A 7 81.27 -12.37 -1.59
N SER A 8 80.62 -12.68 -0.47
CA SER A 8 79.17 -12.88 -0.38
C SER A 8 78.38 -11.58 -0.66
N ARG A 9 78.85 -10.42 -0.17
CA ARG A 9 78.19 -9.14 -0.45
C ARG A 9 78.32 -8.74 -1.93
N ILE A 10 79.44 -9.05 -2.55
CA ILE A 10 79.66 -8.80 -3.98
C ILE A 10 78.72 -9.67 -4.83
N ALA A 11 78.57 -10.96 -4.48
CA ALA A 11 77.67 -11.87 -5.18
C ALA A 11 76.20 -11.43 -5.11
N ILE A 12 75.74 -10.95 -3.94
CA ILE A 12 74.38 -10.46 -3.76
C ILE A 12 74.12 -9.20 -4.59
N VAL A 13 75.07 -8.26 -4.60
CA VAL A 13 74.95 -7.02 -5.41
C VAL A 13 74.95 -7.33 -6.90
N ALA A 14 75.77 -8.28 -7.36
CA ALA A 14 75.79 -8.70 -8.76
C ALA A 14 74.46 -9.34 -9.19
N MET A 15 73.86 -10.19 -8.34
CA MET A 15 72.54 -10.78 -8.59
C MET A 15 71.45 -9.73 -8.72
N ILE A 16 71.44 -8.74 -7.81
CA ILE A 16 70.46 -7.64 -7.87
C ILE A 16 70.64 -6.82 -9.15
N ALA A 17 71.87 -6.53 -9.56
CA ALA A 17 72.14 -5.78 -10.78
C ALA A 17 71.63 -6.49 -12.04
N ILE A 18 71.78 -7.82 -12.13
CA ILE A 18 71.28 -8.62 -13.25
C ILE A 18 69.75 -8.60 -13.31
N VAL A 19 69.07 -8.68 -12.17
CA VAL A 19 67.59 -8.63 -12.11
C VAL A 19 67.05 -7.26 -12.54
N VAL A 20 67.70 -6.17 -12.13
CA VAL A 20 67.27 -4.81 -12.50
C VAL A 20 67.49 -4.54 -14.00
N LEU A 21 68.59 -5.03 -14.56
CA LEU A 21 68.86 -4.91 -16.00
C LEU A 21 67.96 -5.83 -16.84
N GLY A 22 67.60 -7.01 -16.35
CA GLY A 22 66.71 -7.94 -17.05
C GLY A 22 65.25 -7.48 -17.11
N THR A 23 64.77 -6.79 -16.08
CA THR A 23 63.36 -6.33 -15.99
C THR A 23 63.10 -5.03 -16.75
N THR A 24 64.12 -4.26 -17.09
CA THR A 24 64.00 -3.01 -17.86
C THR A 24 64.00 -3.21 -19.38
N GLY A 25 64.40 -4.39 -19.88
CA GLY A 25 64.47 -4.70 -21.31
C GLY A 25 63.15 -5.09 -21.99
N CYS A 26 62.13 -5.53 -21.26
CA CYS A 26 60.86 -5.97 -21.87
C CYS A 26 59.99 -4.82 -22.41
N ARG A 27 60.31 -3.55 -22.11
CA ARG A 27 59.50 -2.40 -22.54
C ARG A 27 59.84 -1.86 -23.93
N TRP A 28 60.98 -2.21 -24.51
CA TRP A 28 61.37 -1.74 -25.85
C TRP A 28 60.60 -2.47 -26.96
N PHE A 29 60.04 -3.66 -26.68
CA PHE A 29 59.29 -4.45 -27.65
C PHE A 29 57.76 -4.21 -27.59
N SER A 30 57.30 -3.06 -27.10
CA SER A 30 55.90 -2.68 -27.24
C SER A 30 55.71 -1.90 -28.55
N LYS A 31 55.16 -2.55 -29.58
CA LYS A 31 54.57 -1.86 -30.73
C LYS A 31 53.45 -0.94 -30.24
N THR A 32 53.66 0.38 -30.31
CA THR A 32 52.61 1.37 -30.07
C THR A 32 51.72 1.42 -31.32
N ASN A 33 50.56 0.75 -31.28
CA ASN A 33 49.53 0.92 -32.31
C ASN A 33 48.78 2.23 -32.06
N GLU A 34 49.11 3.23 -32.87
CA GLU A 34 48.60 4.60 -32.87
C GLU A 34 47.06 4.67 -33.00
N MET A 35 46.45 3.60 -33.53
CA MET A 35 45.00 3.41 -33.66
C MET A 35 44.24 3.27 -32.33
N TYR A 36 44.93 2.99 -31.21
CA TYR A 36 44.31 2.83 -29.88
C TYR A 36 44.69 3.93 -28.89
N ALA A 37 45.39 4.97 -29.34
CA ALA A 37 45.75 6.13 -28.50
C ALA A 37 44.58 7.12 -28.31
N GLN A 38 43.46 6.92 -29.00
CA GLN A 38 42.29 7.80 -28.92
C GLN A 38 41.39 7.36 -27.76
N SER A 39 41.07 8.30 -26.86
CA SER A 39 40.18 8.06 -25.71
C SER A 39 38.80 7.56 -26.17
N PRO A 40 38.23 6.52 -25.51
CA PRO A 40 36.97 5.89 -25.90
C PRO A 40 35.75 6.84 -25.92
N GLU A 41 35.85 7.98 -25.25
CA GLU A 41 34.85 9.06 -25.19
C GLU A 41 34.68 9.82 -26.51
N SER A 42 35.62 9.71 -27.45
CA SER A 42 35.59 10.44 -28.74
C SER A 42 34.92 9.67 -29.89
N ARG A 43 34.44 8.44 -29.63
CA ARG A 43 33.66 7.67 -30.60
C ARG A 43 32.24 8.24 -30.60
N PRO A 44 31.72 8.77 -31.72
CA PRO A 44 30.34 9.20 -31.80
C PRO A 44 29.46 8.02 -31.41
N LEU A 45 28.78 8.12 -30.28
CA LEU A 45 27.80 7.14 -29.88
C LEU A 45 26.62 7.38 -30.81
N GLU A 46 26.55 6.64 -31.93
CA GLU A 46 25.29 6.47 -32.65
C GLU A 46 24.30 5.82 -31.69
N VAL A 47 23.56 6.67 -30.99
CA VAL A 47 22.39 6.28 -30.22
C VAL A 47 21.39 5.74 -31.24
N PRO A 48 21.02 4.46 -31.17
CA PRO A 48 20.00 3.90 -32.05
C PRO A 48 18.72 4.75 -31.94
N PRO A 49 18.02 5.06 -33.05
CA PRO A 49 16.87 5.98 -33.06
C PRO A 49 15.66 5.54 -32.22
N ASP A 50 15.74 4.39 -31.54
CA ASP A 50 14.75 3.88 -30.59
C ASP A 50 15.17 4.00 -29.11
N LEU A 51 16.30 4.67 -28.80
CA LEU A 51 16.76 4.94 -27.42
C LEU A 51 16.66 6.42 -26.98
N ASP A 52 16.24 7.33 -27.87
CA ASP A 52 15.96 8.73 -27.50
C ASP A 52 14.57 8.93 -26.87
N ARG A 53 13.76 7.88 -26.80
CA ARG A 53 12.45 7.92 -26.13
C ARG A 53 12.37 6.78 -25.12
N PRO A 54 11.90 7.05 -23.89
CA PRO A 54 11.64 5.99 -22.94
C PRO A 54 10.61 5.01 -23.53
N GLY A 55 10.95 3.72 -23.57
CA GLY A 55 10.06 2.67 -24.07
C GLY A 55 8.77 2.59 -23.25
N THR A 56 7.65 2.97 -23.85
CA THR A 56 6.33 2.94 -23.20
C THR A 56 5.65 1.56 -23.29
N SER A 57 6.32 0.55 -23.84
CA SER A 57 5.80 -0.80 -24.08
C SER A 57 5.33 -1.55 -22.83
N GLY A 58 5.69 -1.08 -21.63
CA GLY A 58 5.16 -1.56 -20.35
C GLY A 58 4.49 -0.47 -19.49
N ALA A 59 4.38 0.76 -19.98
CA ALA A 59 4.01 1.91 -19.16
C ALA A 59 2.51 2.01 -18.82
N MET A 60 1.67 1.11 -19.35
CA MET A 60 0.24 1.11 -19.01
C MET A 60 -0.38 -0.29 -19.06
N ALA A 61 0.27 -1.26 -18.42
CA ALA A 61 -0.48 -2.41 -17.90
C ALA A 61 -1.13 -1.98 -16.58
N LEU A 62 -2.32 -1.37 -16.68
CA LEU A 62 -3.15 -1.17 -15.50
C LEU A 62 -3.52 -2.58 -14.97
N PRO A 63 -3.12 -2.96 -13.75
CA PRO A 63 -3.66 -4.17 -13.14
C PRO A 63 -5.19 -4.03 -13.07
N PRO A 64 -5.97 -5.12 -13.22
CA PRO A 64 -7.41 -5.05 -12.98
C PRO A 64 -7.62 -4.38 -11.62
N ALA A 65 -8.47 -3.35 -11.58
CA ALA A 65 -8.60 -2.46 -10.45
C ALA A 65 -9.01 -3.19 -9.17
N ALA A 66 -8.02 -3.72 -8.46
CA ALA A 66 -8.09 -4.07 -7.05
C ALA A 66 -7.33 -2.97 -6.32
N SER A 67 -8.00 -1.84 -6.14
CA SER A 67 -7.50 -0.68 -5.41
C SER A 67 -7.29 -1.04 -3.94
N ALA A 68 -6.10 -1.52 -3.59
CA ALA A 68 -5.65 -1.75 -2.22
C ALA A 68 -4.70 -0.62 -1.76
N THR A 69 -5.08 0.65 -1.99
CA THR A 69 -4.51 1.81 -1.26
C THR A 69 -5.49 2.99 -1.37
N ARG A 70 -6.70 2.81 -0.83
CA ARG A 70 -7.43 3.94 -0.26
C ARG A 70 -7.30 3.75 1.23
N SER A 71 -6.60 4.66 1.91
CA SER A 71 -6.83 4.85 3.34
C SER A 71 -8.30 5.23 3.49
N GLU A 72 -9.12 4.20 3.70
CA GLU A 72 -10.42 4.11 4.34
C GLU A 72 -11.30 5.38 4.35
N MET A 73 -11.45 6.06 3.22
CA MET A 73 -12.75 6.66 2.95
C MET A 73 -13.65 5.47 2.61
N ALA A 74 -14.46 5.05 3.59
CA ALA A 74 -15.46 4.02 3.42
C ALA A 74 -16.16 4.24 2.06
N PRO A 75 -16.33 3.20 1.22
CA PRO A 75 -17.17 3.33 0.05
C PRO A 75 -18.47 4.01 0.48
N ALA A 76 -18.99 4.95 -0.32
CA ALA A 76 -20.37 5.40 -0.14
C ALA A 76 -21.20 4.13 0.06
N PRO A 77 -21.91 3.97 1.20
CA PRO A 77 -22.41 2.68 1.61
C PRO A 77 -23.21 2.11 0.45
N SER A 78 -22.63 1.12 -0.24
CA SER A 78 -23.40 0.30 -1.16
C SER A 78 -24.55 -0.24 -0.33
N ALA A 79 -25.77 -0.14 -0.84
CA ALA A 79 -26.97 -0.54 -0.12
C ALA A 79 -26.71 -1.90 0.54
N GLN A 80 -26.42 -1.86 1.84
CA GLN A 80 -26.13 -3.05 2.62
C GLN A 80 -27.41 -3.87 2.58
N PRO A 81 -27.35 -5.20 2.38
CA PRO A 81 -28.55 -6.03 2.23
C PRO A 81 -29.54 -5.88 3.38
N ASN A 82 -29.07 -5.44 4.57
CA ASN A 82 -29.86 -5.18 5.76
C ASN A 82 -29.84 -3.70 6.18
N GLY A 83 -30.16 -2.81 5.24
CA GLY A 83 -30.36 -1.38 5.52
C GLY A 83 -31.27 -0.66 4.55
N PHE A 84 -31.59 0.59 4.89
CA PHE A 84 -32.43 1.48 4.09
C PHE A 84 -32.06 2.95 4.33
N ALA A 85 -32.39 3.79 3.35
CA ALA A 85 -32.22 5.23 3.45
C ALA A 85 -33.46 5.90 4.06
N VAL A 86 -33.23 6.92 4.88
CA VAL A 86 -34.24 7.75 5.53
C VAL A 86 -33.90 9.21 5.27
N ALA A 87 -34.88 10.00 4.85
CA ALA A 87 -34.71 11.44 4.71
C ALA A 87 -34.58 12.13 6.08
N GLY A 88 -33.86 13.24 6.13
CA GLY A 88 -33.65 14.02 7.35
C GLY A 88 -32.24 13.96 7.89
N SER A 89 -31.98 14.75 8.94
CA SER A 89 -30.65 14.79 9.54
C SER A 89 -30.34 13.50 10.29
N ARG A 90 -29.06 13.14 10.39
CA ARG A 90 -28.63 11.94 11.11
C ARG A 90 -29.12 11.90 12.55
N ASP A 91 -29.11 13.03 13.26
CA ASP A 91 -29.50 13.09 14.67
C ASP A 91 -31.03 13.00 14.84
N GLU A 92 -31.80 13.57 13.91
CA GLU A 92 -33.26 13.38 13.86
C GLU A 92 -33.62 11.91 13.61
N VAL A 93 -33.00 11.28 12.61
CA VAL A 93 -33.21 9.86 12.31
C VAL A 93 -32.77 8.99 13.49
N PHE A 94 -31.66 9.32 14.16
CA PHE A 94 -31.22 8.61 15.36
C PHE A 94 -32.27 8.65 16.47
N ASN A 95 -32.87 9.81 16.74
CA ASN A 95 -33.93 9.95 17.75
C ASN A 95 -35.18 9.14 17.37
N ARG A 96 -35.64 9.26 16.12
CA ARG A 96 -36.79 8.49 15.60
C ARG A 96 -36.56 6.98 15.68
N VAL A 97 -35.38 6.50 15.26
CA VAL A 97 -35.00 5.09 15.40
C VAL A 97 -35.06 4.66 16.87
N GLY A 98 -34.51 5.47 17.78
CA GLY A 98 -34.55 5.19 19.21
C GLY A 98 -35.95 5.08 19.80
N GLU A 99 -36.89 5.90 19.33
CA GLU A 99 -38.32 5.85 19.71
C GLU A 99 -38.99 4.58 19.19
N VAL A 100 -38.79 4.24 17.91
CA VAL A 100 -39.35 3.02 17.33
C VAL A 100 -38.78 1.79 18.03
N LEU A 101 -37.46 1.73 18.25
CA LEU A 101 -36.80 0.63 18.96
C LEU A 101 -37.37 0.43 20.37
N ALA A 102 -37.68 1.50 21.10
CA ALA A 102 -38.27 1.42 22.42
C ALA A 102 -39.69 0.81 22.42
N GLY A 103 -40.39 0.85 21.27
CA GLY A 103 -41.70 0.23 21.09
C GLY A 103 -41.66 -1.22 20.57
N VAL A 104 -40.49 -1.75 20.19
CA VAL A 104 -40.36 -3.13 19.69
C VAL A 104 -40.43 -4.12 20.85
N GLN A 105 -41.43 -4.99 20.85
CA GLN A 105 -41.58 -6.03 21.86
C GLN A 105 -40.44 -7.05 21.78
N GLY A 106 -39.86 -7.40 22.94
CA GLY A 106 -38.76 -8.36 23.02
C GLY A 106 -37.40 -7.81 22.59
N LEU A 107 -37.29 -6.51 22.28
CA LEU A 107 -36.03 -5.83 22.03
C LEU A 107 -35.51 -5.16 23.31
N THR A 108 -34.22 -5.33 23.59
CA THR A 108 -33.52 -4.60 24.64
C THR A 108 -32.45 -3.72 24.02
N ILE A 109 -32.49 -2.41 24.31
CA ILE A 109 -31.40 -1.50 23.96
C ILE A 109 -30.34 -1.59 25.06
N VAL A 110 -29.22 -2.23 24.76
CA VAL A 110 -28.08 -2.41 25.67
C VAL A 110 -27.32 -1.10 25.83
N ASN A 111 -27.10 -0.37 24.73
CA ASN A 111 -26.39 0.89 24.73
C ASN A 111 -26.90 1.85 23.66
N ARG A 112 -26.83 3.15 23.94
CA ARG A 112 -27.17 4.24 23.02
C ARG A 112 -25.96 5.15 22.86
N ALA A 113 -25.25 5.04 21.75
CA ALA A 113 -24.08 5.85 21.45
C ALA A 113 -24.41 6.90 20.37
N GLN A 114 -25.01 8.02 20.76
CA GLN A 114 -25.43 9.07 19.82
C GLN A 114 -24.27 9.66 19.02
N ILE A 115 -23.10 9.84 19.64
CA ILE A 115 -21.91 10.35 18.94
C ILE A 115 -21.52 9.41 17.79
N LEU A 116 -21.59 8.09 18.02
CA LEU A 116 -21.29 7.06 17.01
C LEU A 116 -22.47 6.76 16.08
N GLY A 117 -23.68 7.13 16.48
CA GLY A 117 -24.90 6.89 15.70
C GLY A 117 -25.28 5.43 15.75
N THR A 118 -25.00 4.76 16.87
CA THR A 118 -25.24 3.33 17.04
C THR A 118 -26.12 3.04 18.26
N PHE A 119 -26.98 2.04 18.09
CA PHE A 119 -27.66 1.36 19.18
C PHE A 119 -27.12 -0.06 19.26
N ASP A 120 -26.71 -0.48 20.45
CA ASP A 120 -26.44 -1.89 20.73
C ASP A 120 -27.74 -2.54 21.20
N VAL A 121 -28.18 -3.59 20.52
CA VAL A 121 -29.48 -4.23 20.75
C VAL A 121 -29.37 -5.74 20.89
N ASP A 122 -30.10 -6.26 21.86
CA ASP A 122 -30.41 -7.67 21.99
C ASP A 122 -31.85 -7.88 21.50
N TYR A 123 -32.05 -8.71 20.47
CA TYR A 123 -33.37 -8.99 19.89
C TYR A 123 -33.46 -10.44 19.42
N GLY A 124 -34.46 -11.17 19.92
CA GLY A 124 -34.56 -12.61 19.72
C GLY A 124 -33.36 -13.33 20.33
N ASP A 125 -32.67 -14.14 19.53
CA ASP A 125 -31.44 -14.85 19.88
C ASP A 125 -30.16 -14.15 19.37
N ALA A 126 -30.28 -12.93 18.83
CA ALA A 126 -29.17 -12.19 18.24
C ALA A 126 -28.79 -10.91 19.02
N LYS A 127 -27.51 -10.57 18.95
CA LYS A 127 -26.93 -9.32 19.47
C LYS A 127 -26.19 -8.61 18.35
N PHE A 128 -26.55 -7.37 18.08
CA PHE A 128 -26.00 -6.62 16.96
C PHE A 128 -26.21 -5.12 17.16
N LEU A 129 -25.59 -4.33 16.27
CA LEU A 129 -25.70 -2.89 16.30
C LEU A 129 -26.67 -2.40 15.22
N VAL A 130 -27.55 -1.46 15.56
CA VAL A 130 -28.24 -0.63 14.57
C VAL A 130 -27.43 0.64 14.37
N ARG A 131 -26.86 0.82 13.18
CA ARG A 131 -26.01 1.97 12.83
C ARG A 131 -26.74 2.94 11.91
N ILE A 132 -26.64 4.22 12.23
CA ILE A 132 -27.18 5.34 11.48
C ILE A 132 -26.01 6.17 10.96
N THR A 133 -25.79 6.12 9.65
CA THR A 133 -24.70 6.81 8.96
C THR A 133 -25.26 7.96 8.14
N PRO A 134 -24.69 9.19 8.21
CA PRO A 134 -25.13 10.28 7.35
C PRO A 134 -24.82 9.96 5.89
N THR A 135 -25.67 10.43 5.00
CA THR A 135 -25.54 10.37 3.54
C THR A 135 -25.78 11.75 2.95
N ASP A 136 -25.49 11.94 1.67
CA ASP A 136 -25.67 13.24 1.00
C ASP A 136 -27.13 13.73 1.02
N THR A 137 -28.09 12.81 1.07
CA THR A 137 -29.53 13.09 0.98
C THR A 137 -30.32 12.77 2.25
N GLY A 138 -29.65 12.37 3.34
CA GLY A 138 -30.32 11.95 4.58
C GLY A 138 -29.43 11.05 5.44
N ALA A 139 -29.99 9.99 6.01
CA ALA A 139 -29.25 8.99 6.77
C ALA A 139 -29.55 7.56 6.28
N TYR A 140 -28.57 6.68 6.45
CA TYR A 140 -28.69 5.25 6.16
C TYR A 140 -28.73 4.47 7.46
N VAL A 141 -29.80 3.70 7.67
CA VAL A 141 -30.00 2.84 8.83
C VAL A 141 -29.72 1.40 8.43
N ALA A 142 -28.84 0.72 9.16
CA ALA A 142 -28.49 -0.67 8.88
C ALA A 142 -28.16 -1.46 10.15
N ALA A 143 -28.41 -2.77 10.10
CA ALA A 143 -27.96 -3.69 11.14
C ALA A 143 -26.55 -4.20 10.81
N VAL A 144 -25.61 -4.06 11.75
CA VAL A 144 -24.22 -4.48 11.61
C VAL A 144 -23.78 -5.33 12.80
N ASP A 145 -22.91 -6.31 12.54
CA ASP A 145 -22.26 -7.10 13.58
C ASP A 145 -21.14 -6.29 14.28
N PRO A 146 -20.59 -6.76 15.41
CA PRO A 146 -19.50 -6.08 16.11
C PRO A 146 -18.22 -5.88 15.30
N ARG A 147 -18.08 -6.54 14.15
CA ARG A 147 -16.96 -6.38 13.21
C ARG A 147 -17.26 -5.35 12.12
N GLY A 148 -18.45 -4.75 12.13
CA GLY A 148 -18.90 -3.75 11.18
C GLY A 148 -19.42 -4.32 9.86
N LEU A 149 -19.61 -5.64 9.76
CA LEU A 149 -20.23 -6.31 8.62
C LEU A 149 -21.75 -6.30 8.76
N PRO A 150 -22.54 -6.46 7.69
CA PRO A 150 -23.99 -6.66 7.80
C PRO A 150 -24.33 -7.78 8.78
N ALA A 151 -25.18 -7.50 9.76
CA ALA A 151 -25.65 -8.52 10.70
C ALA A 151 -26.49 -9.55 9.94
N ALA A 152 -26.14 -10.83 10.05
CA ALA A 152 -26.86 -11.92 9.39
C ALA A 152 -27.86 -12.59 10.35
N GLY A 153 -28.82 -13.33 9.80
CA GLY A 153 -29.84 -14.06 10.56
C GLY A 153 -31.21 -13.39 10.52
N GLU A 154 -32.23 -14.10 10.99
CA GLU A 154 -33.62 -13.65 10.94
C GLU A 154 -33.90 -12.44 11.85
N PRO A 155 -33.44 -12.37 13.12
CA PRO A 155 -33.80 -11.26 14.00
C PRO A 155 -33.33 -9.88 13.49
N PRO A 156 -32.07 -9.71 13.01
CA PRO A 156 -31.63 -8.43 12.43
C PRO A 156 -32.43 -8.01 11.19
N ILE A 157 -32.78 -8.97 10.33
CA ILE A 157 -33.58 -8.70 9.11
C ILE A 157 -34.99 -8.24 9.51
N GLN A 158 -35.65 -8.96 10.42
CA GLN A 158 -36.99 -8.61 10.90
C GLN A 158 -37.03 -7.24 11.57
N LEU A 159 -36.01 -6.92 12.39
CA LEU A 159 -35.93 -5.60 13.03
C LEU A 159 -35.77 -4.49 12.00
N ILE A 160 -34.89 -4.66 11.01
CA ILE A 160 -34.65 -3.64 9.98
C ILE A 160 -35.89 -3.41 9.11
N GLU A 161 -36.64 -4.46 8.78
CA GLU A 161 -37.92 -4.32 8.06
C GLU A 161 -38.96 -3.57 8.91
N THR A 162 -39.02 -3.85 10.21
CA THR A 162 -39.90 -3.13 11.14
C THR A 162 -39.53 -1.63 11.21
N LEU A 163 -38.23 -1.32 11.33
CA LEU A 163 -37.74 0.06 11.33
C LEU A 163 -38.02 0.76 10.00
N ARG A 164 -37.81 0.08 8.87
CA ARG A 164 -38.10 0.60 7.53
C ARG A 164 -39.57 0.97 7.40
N ALA A 165 -40.47 0.09 7.82
CA ALA A 165 -41.91 0.33 7.76
C ALA A 165 -42.34 1.50 8.66
N ALA A 166 -41.76 1.62 9.85
CA ALA A 166 -42.08 2.70 10.78
C ALA A 166 -41.56 4.08 10.34
N LEU A 167 -40.42 4.12 9.65
CA LEU A 167 -39.73 5.36 9.25
C LEU A 167 -40.00 5.80 7.80
N ALA A 168 -40.72 4.98 7.02
CA ALA A 168 -41.20 5.36 5.69
C ALA A 168 -42.36 6.38 5.72
N ASN A 169 -42.92 6.64 6.90
CA ASN A 169 -43.97 7.63 7.15
C ASN A 169 -43.41 8.99 7.57
#